data_AF-A0A2D7RGA9-F1
#
_entry.id   AF-A0A2D7RGA9-F1
#
_cell.length_a   1.000
_cell.length_b   1.000
_cell.length_c   1.000
_cell.angle_alpha   90.00
_cell.angle_beta   90.00
_cell.angle_gamma   90.00
#
_symmetry.space_group_name_H-M   'P 1'
#
loop_
_entity.id
_entity.type
_entity.pdbx_description
1 polymer ?
#
loop_
_entity_poly.entity_id
_entity_poly.type
_entity_poly.pdbx_seq_one_letter_code
_entity_poly.pdbx_strand_id
1 'polypeptide(L)'
;MIKTIFNIAILSGLNFIIFINSESIDIDQIYYDFENIGINSELTSGQMFLFIGVSVSILTIFLIMFFKPFIEIYLLHYLRYSFYFLINLLSISSVFITLRIYGYSRLYLFMYLMVSSFIFILSDKNYYVK
;
A
#
# COMPACT_ATOMS: atom_id res chain seq x y z
N MET A 1 -13.94 6.92 -10.21
CA MET A 1 -14.27 5.64 -9.56
C MET A 1 -13.57 4.45 -10.23
N ILE A 2 -13.64 4.29 -11.56
CA ILE A 2 -12.90 3.20 -12.24
C ILE A 2 -11.37 3.31 -12.04
N LYS A 3 -10.81 4.51 -12.22
CA LYS A 3 -9.38 4.81 -11.97
C LYS A 3 -8.94 4.48 -10.54
N THR A 4 -9.78 4.74 -9.55
CA THR A 4 -9.44 4.45 -8.15
C THR A 4 -9.46 2.96 -7.87
N ILE A 5 -10.45 2.22 -8.39
CA ILE A 5 -10.51 0.76 -8.29
C ILE A 5 -9.29 0.12 -8.99
N PHE A 6 -8.92 0.63 -10.16
CA PHE A 6 -7.72 0.18 -10.87
C PHE A 6 -6.43 0.44 -10.08
N ASN A 7 -6.28 1.63 -9.49
CA ASN A 7 -5.14 1.93 -8.62
C ASN A 7 -5.12 1.01 -7.38
N ILE A 8 -6.27 0.70 -6.77
CA ILE A 8 -6.35 -0.28 -5.66
C ILE A 8 -5.80 -1.62 -6.11
N ALA A 9 -6.30 -2.15 -7.23
CA ALA A 9 -5.90 -3.47 -7.73
C ALA A 9 -4.40 -3.55 -8.05
N ILE A 10 -3.83 -2.50 -8.64
CA ILE A 10 -2.39 -2.44 -8.92
C ILE A 10 -1.58 -2.40 -7.63
N LEU A 11 -1.96 -1.54 -6.67
CA LEU A 11 -1.19 -1.37 -5.45
C LEU A 11 -1.26 -2.62 -4.57
N SER A 12 -2.44 -3.23 -4.45
CA SER A 12 -2.59 -4.48 -3.71
C SER A 12 -1.77 -5.60 -4.38
N GLY A 13 -1.79 -5.69 -5.71
CA GLY A 13 -0.96 -6.64 -6.47
C GLY A 13 0.53 -6.41 -6.27
N LEU A 14 1.01 -5.16 -6.28
CA LEU A 14 2.41 -4.84 -5.99
C LEU A 14 2.81 -5.25 -4.58
N ASN A 15 2.02 -4.88 -3.56
CA ASN A 15 2.25 -5.28 -2.18
C ASN A 15 2.31 -6.81 -2.04
N PHE A 16 1.39 -7.52 -2.69
CA PHE A 16 1.36 -8.98 -2.66
C PHE A 16 2.64 -9.61 -3.23
N ILE A 17 3.15 -9.11 -4.36
CA ILE A 17 4.41 -9.58 -4.96
C ILE A 17 5.58 -9.40 -3.98
N ILE A 18 5.62 -8.28 -3.26
CA ILE A 18 6.68 -8.01 -2.28
C ILE A 18 6.62 -8.97 -1.10
N PHE A 19 5.40 -9.29 -0.64
CA PHE A 19 5.22 -10.19 0.49
C PHE A 19 5.63 -11.62 0.15
N ILE A 20 5.27 -12.12 -1.03
CA ILE A 20 5.72 -13.45 -1.48
C ILE A 20 7.23 -13.54 -1.58
N ASN A 21 7.89 -12.48 -2.08
CA ASN A 21 9.33 -12.48 -2.29
C ASN A 21 10.14 -12.19 -1.02
N SER A 22 9.48 -11.83 0.09
CA SER A 22 10.16 -11.55 1.34
C SER A 22 10.21 -12.80 2.22
N GLU A 23 11.42 -13.32 2.44
CA GLU A 23 11.62 -14.65 3.06
C GLU A 23 11.19 -14.77 4.53
N SER A 24 11.14 -13.66 5.28
CA SER A 24 11.02 -13.69 6.75
C SER A 24 9.86 -12.88 7.30
N ILE A 25 8.78 -12.72 6.52
CA ILE A 25 7.62 -11.96 6.99
C ILE A 25 6.91 -12.69 8.14
N ASP A 26 6.73 -11.98 9.24
CA ASP A 26 5.94 -12.39 10.39
C ASP A 26 4.57 -11.69 10.34
N ILE A 27 3.50 -12.49 10.32
CA ILE A 27 2.09 -12.08 10.32
C ILE A 27 1.30 -12.75 11.45
N ASP A 28 1.98 -13.42 12.39
CA ASP A 28 1.33 -14.27 13.39
C ASP A 28 0.39 -13.46 14.29
N GLN A 29 0.76 -12.21 14.60
CA GLN A 29 -0.08 -11.32 15.40
C GLN A 29 -1.46 -11.11 14.78
N ILE A 30 -1.52 -10.85 13.47
CA ILE A 30 -2.79 -10.62 12.76
C ILE A 30 -3.65 -11.87 12.78
N TYR A 31 -3.00 -13.03 12.63
CA TYR A 31 -3.67 -14.32 12.68
C TYR A 31 -4.32 -14.55 14.05
N TYR A 32 -3.60 -14.31 15.14
CA TYR A 32 -4.16 -14.39 16.49
C TYR A 32 -5.26 -13.36 16.74
N ASP A 33 -5.11 -12.14 16.23
CA ASP A 33 -6.13 -11.10 16.37
C ASP A 33 -7.44 -11.49 15.65
N PHE A 34 -7.36 -12.14 14.49
CA PHE A 34 -8.54 -12.68 13.80
C PHE A 34 -9.17 -13.87 14.52
N GLU A 35 -8.34 -14.78 15.04
CA GLU A 35 -8.80 -15.91 15.85
C GLU A 35 -9.56 -15.43 17.09
N ASN A 36 -9.05 -14.39 17.78
CA ASN A 36 -9.70 -13.76 18.93
C ASN A 36 -11.07 -13.15 18.61
N ILE A 37 -11.29 -12.72 17.36
CA ILE A 37 -12.58 -12.16 16.89
C ILE A 37 -13.54 -13.28 16.41
N GLY A 38 -13.10 -14.54 16.43
CA GLY A 38 -13.89 -15.69 15.99
C GLY A 38 -13.90 -15.89 14.47
N ILE A 39 -12.94 -15.29 13.75
CA ILE A 39 -12.72 -15.55 12.33
C ILE A 39 -11.80 -16.78 12.24
N ASN A 40 -12.32 -17.86 11.64
CA ASN A 40 -11.69 -19.20 11.59
C ASN A 40 -10.17 -19.19 11.32
N SER A 41 -9.49 -20.12 12.00
CA SER A 41 -8.06 -20.43 11.95
C SER A 41 -7.56 -21.03 10.62
N GLU A 42 -8.37 -21.13 9.58
CA GLU A 42 -7.93 -21.72 8.30
C GLU A 42 -7.46 -20.67 7.28
N LEU A 43 -7.24 -19.43 7.72
CA LEU A 43 -6.69 -18.40 6.83
C LEU A 43 -5.26 -18.75 6.42
N THR A 44 -5.05 -18.83 5.11
CA THR A 44 -3.73 -19.05 4.52
C THR A 44 -2.88 -17.78 4.56
N SER A 45 -1.56 -17.92 4.61
CA SER A 45 -0.63 -16.77 4.56
C SER A 45 -0.85 -15.89 3.33
N GLY A 46 -1.19 -16.49 2.18
CA GLY A 46 -1.54 -15.75 0.96
C GLY A 46 -2.79 -14.87 1.10
N GLN A 47 -3.82 -15.35 1.80
CA GLN A 47 -5.01 -14.54 2.08
C GLN A 47 -4.68 -13.37 3.02
N MET A 48 -3.82 -13.58 4.01
CA MET A 48 -3.35 -12.51 4.88
C MET A 48 -2.54 -11.46 4.11
N PHE A 49 -1.65 -11.88 3.21
CA PHE A 49 -0.89 -10.95 2.37
C PHE A 49 -1.80 -10.12 1.46
N LEU A 50 -2.86 -10.72 0.91
CA LEU A 50 -3.88 -10.00 0.16
C LEU A 50 -4.61 -8.99 1.05
N PHE A 51 -5.04 -9.37 2.25
CA PHE A 51 -5.70 -8.48 3.20
C PHE A 51 -4.82 -7.27 3.56
N ILE A 52 -3.55 -7.51 3.87
CA ILE A 52 -2.58 -6.45 4.17
C ILE A 52 -2.40 -5.54 2.95
N GLY A 53 -2.18 -6.12 1.76
CA GLY A 53 -1.99 -5.36 0.53
C GLY A 53 -3.20 -4.48 0.19
N VAL A 54 -4.41 -4.99 0.40
CA VAL A 54 -5.65 -4.21 0.27
C VAL A 54 -5.70 -3.10 1.31
N SER A 55 -5.37 -3.38 2.57
CA SER A 55 -5.35 -2.36 3.64
C SER A 55 -4.40 -1.20 3.31
N VAL A 56 -3.18 -1.50 2.84
CA VAL A 56 -2.22 -0.48 2.37
C VAL A 56 -2.79 0.33 1.19
N SER A 57 -3.38 -0.34 0.20
CA SER A 57 -3.95 0.32 -0.98
C SER A 57 -5.17 1.21 -0.66
N ILE A 58 -5.99 0.84 0.31
CA ILE A 58 -7.12 1.66 0.77
C ILE A 58 -6.58 2.90 1.48
N LEU A 59 -5.62 2.71 2.38
CA LEU A 59 -5.06 3.82 3.15
C LEU A 59 -4.29 4.81 2.27
N THR A 60 -3.49 4.34 1.30
CA THR A 60 -2.82 5.22 0.32
C THR A 60 -3.82 6.14 -0.39
N ILE A 61 -4.92 5.58 -0.92
CA ILE A 61 -5.91 6.35 -1.66
C ILE A 61 -6.66 7.30 -0.75
N PHE A 62 -7.00 6.87 0.46
CA PHE A 62 -7.60 7.74 1.46
C PHE A 62 -6.70 8.95 1.74
N LEU A 63 -5.41 8.73 1.96
CA LEU A 63 -4.43 9.81 2.19
C LEU A 63 -4.28 10.72 0.98
N ILE A 64 -4.27 10.18 -0.25
CA ILE A 64 -4.22 11.01 -1.47
C ILE A 64 -5.45 11.90 -1.57
N MET A 65 -6.64 11.35 -1.29
CA MET A 65 -7.89 12.12 -1.33
C MET A 65 -7.91 13.18 -0.23
N PHE A 66 -7.51 12.82 0.98
CA PHE A 66 -7.44 13.73 2.13
C PHE A 66 -6.45 14.87 1.89
N PHE A 67 -5.26 14.54 1.38
CA PHE A 67 -4.22 15.54 1.12
C PHE A 67 -4.33 16.22 -0.25
N LYS A 68 -5.31 15.86 -1.09
CA LYS A 68 -5.50 16.46 -2.42
C LYS A 68 -5.42 18.01 -2.47
N PRO A 69 -6.09 18.77 -1.58
CA PRO A 69 -5.96 20.23 -1.60
C PRO A 69 -4.52 20.69 -1.32
N PHE A 70 -3.78 19.97 -0.48
CA PHE A 70 -2.37 20.26 -0.21
C PHE A 70 -1.47 19.85 -1.36
N ILE A 71 -1.78 18.74 -2.04
CA ILE A 71 -1.08 18.30 -3.26
C ILE A 71 -1.08 19.44 -4.27
N GLU A 72 -2.23 20.01 -4.58
CA GLU A 72 -2.34 21.08 -5.59
C GLU A 72 -1.46 22.29 -5.27
N ILE A 73 -1.33 22.65 -3.99
CA ILE A 73 -0.45 23.73 -3.52
C ILE A 73 1.03 23.31 -3.53
N TYR A 74 1.36 22.11 -3.05
CA TYR A 74 2.72 21.56 -3.05
C TYR A 74 3.27 21.37 -4.47
N LEU A 75 2.40 20.97 -5.41
CA LEU A 75 2.71 20.75 -6.81
C LEU A 75 3.15 22.02 -7.54
N LEU A 76 2.73 23.19 -7.06
CA LEU A 76 3.11 24.48 -7.60
C LEU A 76 4.56 24.86 -7.22
N HIS A 77 5.15 24.23 -6.20
CA HIS A 77 6.46 24.62 -5.65
C HIS A 77 7.48 23.47 -5.50
N TYR A 78 7.06 22.20 -5.47
CA TYR A 78 7.94 21.05 -5.17
C TYR A 78 7.80 19.90 -6.17
N LEU A 79 8.74 18.95 -6.07
CA LEU A 79 8.83 17.76 -6.89
C LEU A 79 7.69 16.77 -6.54
N ARG A 80 6.66 16.69 -7.41
CA ARG A 80 5.46 15.82 -7.32
C ARG A 80 5.77 14.39 -6.87
N TYR A 81 6.91 13.85 -7.29
CA TYR A 81 7.38 12.52 -6.94
C TYR A 81 7.53 12.31 -5.44
N SER A 82 8.19 13.25 -4.76
CA SER A 82 8.49 13.18 -3.33
C SER A 82 7.22 13.12 -2.49
N PHE A 83 6.15 13.76 -2.96
CA PHE A 83 4.87 13.75 -2.28
C PHE A 83 4.20 12.36 -2.33
N TYR A 84 4.08 11.76 -3.53
CA TYR A 84 3.51 10.41 -3.63
C TYR A 84 4.37 9.37 -2.92
N PHE A 85 5.69 9.53 -2.97
CA PHE A 85 6.62 8.71 -2.21
C PHE A 85 6.35 8.79 -0.71
N LEU A 86 6.17 10.00 -0.18
CA LEU A 86 5.84 10.21 1.23
C LEU A 86 4.50 9.60 1.62
N ILE A 87 3.47 9.73 0.78
CA ILE A 87 2.18 9.06 1.03
C ILE A 87 2.35 7.55 1.07
N ASN A 88 2.99 6.95 0.07
CA ASN A 88 3.18 5.50 0.00
C ASN A 88 3.99 4.97 1.19
N LEU A 89 4.98 5.75 1.64
CA LEU A 89 5.76 5.45 2.84
C LEU A 89 4.89 5.53 4.10
N LEU A 90 4.08 6.57 4.23
CA LEU A 90 3.23 6.77 5.40
C LEU A 90 2.14 5.70 5.48
N SER A 91 1.54 5.31 4.35
CA SER A 91 0.53 4.25 4.31
C SER A 91 1.10 2.88 4.66
N ILE A 92 2.27 2.52 4.13
CA ILE A 92 2.83 1.18 4.38
C ILE A 92 3.32 1.08 5.82
N SER A 93 3.98 2.13 6.32
CA SER A 93 4.47 2.18 7.71
C SER A 93 3.32 2.13 8.72
N SER A 94 2.26 2.91 8.51
CA SER A 94 1.09 2.89 9.40
C SER A 94 0.44 1.51 9.43
N VAL A 95 0.15 0.90 8.28
CA VAL A 95 -0.45 -0.45 8.25
C VAL A 95 0.46 -1.48 8.92
N PHE A 96 1.77 -1.44 8.66
CA PHE A 96 2.69 -2.42 9.24
C PHE A 96 2.83 -2.26 10.75
N ILE A 97 2.77 -1.03 11.26
CA ILE A 97 2.79 -0.77 12.71
C ILE A 97 1.47 -1.24 13.33
N THR A 98 0.32 -0.89 12.76
CA THR A 98 -1.00 -1.23 13.32
C THR A 98 -1.27 -2.72 13.28
N LEU A 99 -0.88 -3.39 12.19
CA LEU A 99 -1.04 -4.82 12.02
C LEU A 99 0.17 -5.62 12.55
N ARG A 100 1.16 -4.94 13.11
CA ARG A 100 2.36 -5.55 13.71
C ARG A 100 3.08 -6.53 12.79
N ILE A 101 3.37 -6.10 11.56
CA ILE A 101 4.05 -6.91 10.54
C ILE A 101 5.55 -6.67 10.59
N TYR A 102 6.34 -7.75 10.68
CA TYR A 102 7.80 -7.67 10.74
C TYR A 102 8.49 -8.52 9.66
N GLY A 103 9.80 -8.37 9.55
CA GLY A 103 10.65 -9.23 8.72
C GLY A 103 10.50 -9.05 7.20
N TYR A 104 9.92 -7.94 6.76
CA TYR A 104 9.89 -7.57 5.34
C TYR A 104 11.28 -7.13 4.83
N SER A 105 11.56 -7.42 3.57
CA SER A 105 12.80 -6.98 2.92
C SER A 105 12.76 -5.47 2.65
N ARG A 106 13.74 -4.74 3.20
CA ARG A 106 13.87 -3.29 3.01
C ARG A 106 14.09 -2.91 1.55
N LEU A 107 14.78 -3.75 0.78
CA LEU A 107 15.04 -3.53 -0.64
C LEU A 107 13.75 -3.66 -1.47
N TYR A 108 12.94 -4.69 -1.23
CA TYR A 108 11.66 -4.85 -1.94
C TYR A 108 10.67 -3.76 -1.55
N LEU A 109 10.66 -3.34 -0.29
CA LEU A 109 9.85 -2.19 0.15
C LEU A 109 10.33 -0.87 -0.49
N PHE A 110 11.63 -0.67 -0.68
CA PHE A 110 12.11 0.50 -1.40
C PHE A 110 11.67 0.48 -2.88
N MET A 111 11.79 -0.67 -3.55
CA MET A 111 11.32 -0.84 -4.92
C MET A 111 9.82 -0.60 -5.06
N TYR A 112 9.03 -1.07 -4.09
CA TYR A 112 7.61 -0.76 -3.99
C TYR A 112 7.34 0.74 -4.00
N LEU A 113 8.01 1.48 -3.11
CA LEU A 113 7.79 2.91 -2.95
C LEU A 113 8.12 3.65 -4.25
N MET A 114 9.17 3.25 -4.95
CA MET A 114 9.54 3.85 -6.23
C MET A 114 8.50 3.56 -7.33
N VAL A 115 8.11 2.29 -7.50
CA VAL A 115 7.16 1.87 -8.53
C VAL A 115 5.76 2.43 -8.27
N SER A 116 5.26 2.35 -7.04
CA SER A 116 3.94 2.88 -6.65
C SER A 116 3.86 4.40 -6.86
N SER A 117 4.91 5.15 -6.52
CA SER A 117 4.97 6.59 -6.73
C SER A 117 4.95 6.95 -8.22
N PHE A 118 5.67 6.19 -9.04
CA PHE A 118 5.67 6.36 -10.48
C PHE A 118 4.28 6.09 -11.10
N ILE A 119 3.60 5.03 -10.65
CA ILE A 119 2.23 4.70 -11.09
C ILE A 119 1.26 5.83 -10.78
N PHE A 120 1.35 6.44 -9.60
CA PHE A 120 0.48 7.57 -9.25
C PHE A 120 0.71 8.80 -10.13
N ILE A 121 1.96 9.08 -10.50
CA ILE A 121 2.27 10.18 -11.42
C ILE A 121 1.65 9.95 -12.80
N LEU A 122 1.76 8.74 -13.32
CA LEU A 122 1.17 8.36 -14.61
C LEU A 122 -0.36 8.35 -14.56
N SER A 123 -0.92 7.86 -13.45
CA SER A 123 -2.36 7.89 -13.18
C SER A 123 -2.86 9.32 -13.17
N ASP A 124 -2.21 10.25 -12.46
CA ASP A 124 -2.63 11.64 -12.34
C ASP A 124 -2.67 12.38 -13.69
N LYS A 125 -1.71 12.12 -14.58
CA LYS A 125 -1.68 12.65 -15.95
C LYS A 125 -2.70 11.99 -16.91
N ASN A 126 -3.59 11.13 -16.40
CA ASN A 126 -4.63 10.42 -17.15
C ASN A 126 -4.12 9.51 -18.29
N TYR A 127 -2.88 9.00 -18.20
CA TYR A 127 -2.35 8.12 -19.26
C TYR A 127 -3.06 6.75 -19.35
N TYR A 128 -3.67 6.28 -18.27
CA TYR A 128 -4.25 4.93 -18.19
C TYR A 128 -5.74 4.83 -18.55
N VAL A 129 -6.43 5.96 -18.67
CA VAL A 129 -7.87 5.98 -18.98
C VAL A 129 -8.09 7.09 -20.00
N LYS A 130 -8.06 6.71 -21.28
CA LYS A 130 -8.74 7.42 -22.35
C LYS A 130 -10.04 6.69 -22.66
#